data_AF-A0A7R9VS24-F1
#
_entry.id   AF-A0A7R9VS24-F1
#
_cell.length_a   1.000
_cell.length_b   1.000
_cell.length_c   1.000
_cell.angle_alpha   90.00
_cell.angle_beta   90.00
_cell.angle_gamma   90.00
#
_symmetry.space_group_name_H-M   'P 1'
#
loop_
_entity.id
_entity.type
_entity.pdbx_description
1 polymer ?
#
loop_
_entity_poly.entity_id
_entity_poly.type
_entity_poly.pdbx_seq_one_letter_code
_entity_poly.pdbx_strand_id
1 'polypeptide(L)'
;VDIKEISAKPEGNSQTVRCATIDNFQGEEADIVVISLVRSNKRGNIGFLKEEQRVNVLLSRARFGLFIVGNAQTLKRSSKGKHVWCPLLDIMESKGQMLRGLPTICQLHPRDDAVMLCHPSDFRKSRPNGGCDRPCSFRMECGHVCPLAC
;
A
#
# COMPACT_ATOMS: atom_id res chain seq x y z
N VAL A 1 -13.75 5.29 -1.89
CA VAL A 1 -13.69 3.89 -1.48
C VAL A 1 -14.00 3.86 0.00
N ASP A 2 -15.22 3.50 0.34
CA ASP A 2 -15.66 3.40 1.72
C ASP A 2 -15.01 2.18 2.37
N ILE A 3 -14.42 2.35 3.56
CA ILE A 3 -13.71 1.27 4.29
C ILE A 3 -14.63 0.07 4.57
N LYS A 4 -15.94 0.29 4.58
CA LYS A 4 -16.95 -0.75 4.80
C LYS A 4 -17.00 -1.81 3.69
N GLU A 5 -16.61 -1.48 2.46
CA GLU A 5 -16.67 -2.43 1.33
C GLU A 5 -15.51 -3.45 1.32
N ILE A 6 -14.41 -3.18 2.04
CA ILE A 6 -13.25 -4.09 2.12
C ILE A 6 -13.47 -5.19 3.18
N SER A 7 -14.50 -5.05 4.01
CA SER A 7 -14.84 -6.00 5.10
C SER A 7 -15.81 -7.11 4.66
N ALA A 8 -15.84 -7.49 3.38
CA ALA A 8 -16.62 -8.64 2.93
C ALA A 8 -15.85 -9.95 3.21
N LYS A 9 -16.43 -10.80 4.04
CA LYS A 9 -15.85 -12.06 4.54
C LYS A 9 -15.88 -13.12 3.42
N PRO A 10 -14.76 -13.64 2.92
CA PRO A 10 -14.76 -14.77 1.99
C PRO A 10 -14.99 -16.06 2.79
N GLU A 11 -15.95 -16.88 2.38
CA GLU A 11 -16.16 -18.21 2.94
C GLU A 11 -15.07 -19.16 2.43
N GLY A 12 -14.16 -19.54 3.33
CA GLY A 12 -13.08 -20.50 3.08
C GLY A 12 -11.72 -19.99 3.55
N ASN A 13 -11.25 -20.47 4.73
CA ASN A 13 -9.93 -20.26 5.39
C ASN A 13 -9.10 -19.01 4.98
N SER A 14 -9.76 -17.88 4.73
CA SER A 14 -9.14 -16.69 4.18
C SER A 14 -8.86 -15.77 5.35
N GLN A 15 -7.57 -15.54 5.62
CA GLN A 15 -7.10 -14.53 6.57
C GLN A 15 -7.75 -13.19 6.21
N THR A 16 -8.78 -12.79 6.97
CA THR A 16 -9.49 -11.53 6.71
C THR A 16 -8.55 -10.37 6.98
N VAL A 17 -8.25 -9.57 5.95
CA VAL A 17 -7.45 -8.35 6.10
C VAL A 17 -8.25 -7.36 6.92
N ARG A 18 -7.74 -7.00 8.11
CA ARG A 18 -8.39 -6.01 8.97
C ARG A 18 -8.14 -4.61 8.45
N CYS A 19 -9.21 -3.91 8.08
CA CYS A 19 -9.16 -2.51 7.67
C CYS A 19 -9.86 -1.63 8.72
N ALA A 20 -9.13 -0.69 9.30
CA ALA A 20 -9.65 0.25 10.29
C ALA A 20 -8.97 1.61 10.15
N THR A 21 -9.61 2.65 10.69
CA THR A 21 -8.97 3.95 10.89
C THR A 21 -7.94 3.85 12.03
N ILE A 22 -7.03 4.83 12.10
CA ILE A 22 -5.99 4.90 13.15
C ILE A 22 -6.63 4.82 14.54
N ASP A 23 -7.68 5.60 14.76
CA ASP A 23 -8.34 5.73 16.05
C ASP A 23 -9.01 4.41 16.48
N ASN A 24 -9.55 3.64 15.52
CA ASN A 24 -10.19 2.35 15.77
C ASN A 24 -9.19 1.17 15.87
N PHE A 25 -7.90 1.41 15.63
CA PHE A 25 -6.84 0.39 15.70
C PHE A 25 -5.96 0.57 16.95
N GLN A 26 -6.39 1.41 17.90
CA GLN A 26 -5.65 1.65 19.14
C GLN A 26 -5.70 0.41 20.06
N GLY A 27 -4.53 0.01 20.58
CA GLY A 27 -4.41 -1.12 21.51
C GLY A 27 -4.23 -2.48 20.83
N GLU A 28 -4.22 -2.50 19.51
CA GLU A 28 -3.99 -3.71 18.72
C GLU A 28 -2.67 -3.64 17.99
N GLU A 29 -2.14 -4.80 17.61
CA GLU A 29 -0.90 -4.95 16.83
C GLU A 29 -1.14 -5.97 15.71
N ALA A 30 -0.40 -5.82 14.61
CA ALA A 30 -0.40 -6.78 13.52
C ALA A 30 1.03 -7.07 13.05
N ASP A 31 1.22 -8.27 12.51
CA ASP A 31 2.49 -8.71 11.95
C ASP A 31 2.96 -7.80 10.82
N ILE A 32 2.05 -7.43 9.92
CA ILE A 32 2.28 -6.49 8.83
C ILE A 32 1.18 -5.44 8.85
N VAL A 33 1.57 -4.16 8.79
CA VAL A 33 0.64 -3.02 8.72
C VAL A 33 0.90 -2.23 7.44
N VAL A 34 -0.17 -1.98 6.68
CA VAL A 34 -0.15 -1.11 5.51
C VAL A 34 -0.97 0.14 5.81
N ILE A 35 -0.32 1.30 5.79
CA ILE A 35 -0.91 2.59 6.11
C ILE A 35 -1.11 3.39 4.82
N SER A 36 -2.34 3.85 4.58
CA SER A 36 -2.62 4.89 3.59
C SER A 36 -2.76 6.24 4.28
N LEU A 37 -1.89 7.19 3.93
CA LEU A 37 -1.94 8.55 4.50
C LEU A 37 -3.03 9.42 3.85
N VAL A 38 -3.53 9.03 2.66
CA VAL A 38 -4.62 9.68 1.89
C VAL A 38 -4.36 11.12 1.45
N ARG A 39 -3.69 11.95 2.24
CA ARG A 39 -3.50 13.38 2.02
C ARG A 39 -2.43 13.63 0.95
N SER A 40 -2.89 14.21 -0.16
CA SER A 40 -2.04 14.67 -1.26
C SER A 40 -2.57 16.00 -1.76
N ASN A 41 -1.86 17.09 -1.48
CA ASN A 41 -2.21 18.43 -1.94
C ASN A 41 -1.01 19.37 -1.95
N LYS A 42 -1.09 20.43 -2.78
CA LYS A 42 -0.02 21.43 -2.92
C LYS A 42 0.14 22.34 -1.70
N ARG A 43 -0.92 22.49 -0.89
CA ARG A 43 -0.98 23.39 0.27
C ARG A 43 -0.31 22.83 1.53
N GLY A 44 0.10 21.55 1.55
CA GLY A 44 0.69 20.93 2.74
C GLY A 44 -0.31 20.67 3.88
N ASN A 45 -1.60 20.60 3.56
CA ASN A 45 -2.66 20.34 4.54
C ASN A 45 -2.75 18.84 4.82
N ILE A 46 -2.32 18.41 6.00
CA ILE A 46 -2.27 17.00 6.39
C ILE A 46 -3.40 16.59 7.36
N GLY A 47 -4.23 17.53 7.79
CA GLY A 47 -5.37 17.27 8.67
C GLY A 47 -4.93 16.69 10.02
N PHE A 48 -5.45 15.51 10.37
CA PHE A 48 -5.17 14.79 11.62
C PHE A 48 -3.74 14.21 11.69
N LEU A 49 -3.03 14.08 10.56
CA LEU A 49 -1.65 13.56 10.54
C LEU A 49 -0.63 14.50 11.19
N LYS A 50 -1.04 15.71 11.62
CA LYS A 50 -0.20 16.63 12.40
C LYS A 50 -0.07 16.24 13.87
N GLU A 51 -0.95 15.37 14.36
CA GLU A 51 -1.01 14.98 15.77
C GLU A 51 0.02 13.88 16.04
N GLU A 52 1.11 14.23 16.74
CA GLU A 52 2.23 13.31 17.01
C GLU A 52 1.77 12.01 17.66
N GLN A 53 0.82 12.09 18.60
CA GLN A 53 0.26 10.94 19.31
C GLN A 53 -0.33 9.91 18.35
N ARG A 54 -1.04 10.36 17.31
CA ARG A 54 -1.61 9.47 16.29
C ARG A 54 -0.54 8.84 15.41
N VAL A 55 0.53 9.59 15.10
CA VAL A 55 1.65 9.06 14.33
C VAL A 55 2.41 8.01 15.14
N ASN A 56 2.64 8.24 16.42
CA ASN A 56 3.30 7.26 17.30
C ASN A 56 2.47 5.98 17.44
N VAL A 57 1.14 6.11 17.60
CA VAL A 57 0.25 4.95 17.56
C VAL A 57 0.41 4.22 16.24
N LEU A 58 0.29 4.91 15.10
CA LEU A 58 0.47 4.30 13.77
C LEU A 58 1.78 3.53 13.60
N LEU A 59 2.91 4.14 13.95
CA LEU A 59 4.24 3.57 13.73
C LEU A 59 4.52 2.37 14.65
N SER A 60 3.86 2.29 15.80
CA SER A 60 4.03 1.20 16.78
C SER A 60 3.15 -0.02 16.54
N ARG A 61 2.26 -0.01 15.54
CA ARG A 61 1.31 -1.11 15.31
C ARG A 61 1.90 -2.35 14.63
N ALA A 62 3.03 -2.20 13.95
CA ALA A 62 3.62 -3.26 13.14
C ALA A 62 4.70 -4.03 13.90
N ARG A 63 4.59 -5.37 13.92
CA ARG A 63 5.59 -6.25 14.56
C ARG A 63 6.75 -6.61 13.65
N PHE A 64 6.48 -6.90 12.37
CA PHE A 64 7.50 -7.32 11.40
C PHE A 64 7.64 -6.39 10.21
N GLY A 65 6.54 -5.82 9.71
CA GLY A 65 6.57 -5.00 8.49
C GLY A 65 5.63 -3.81 8.53
N LEU A 66 6.15 -2.63 8.20
CA LEU A 66 5.38 -1.40 8.09
C LEU A 66 5.53 -0.81 6.69
N PHE A 67 4.42 -0.70 5.96
CA PHE A 67 4.37 -0.09 4.64
C PHE A 67 3.53 1.19 4.69
N ILE A 68 4.09 2.31 4.24
CA ILE A 68 3.40 3.61 4.25
C ILE A 68 3.23 4.09 2.81
N VAL A 69 1.98 4.31 2.41
CA VAL A 69 1.60 4.85 1.10
C VAL A 69 1.09 6.27 1.28
N GLY A 70 1.77 7.24 0.66
CA GLY A 70 1.39 8.64 0.77
C GLY A 70 2.23 9.59 -0.06
N ASN A 71 1.91 10.89 0.02
CA ASN A 71 2.63 11.93 -0.68
C ASN A 71 3.65 12.61 0.25
N ALA A 72 4.93 12.21 0.13
CA ALA A 72 6.03 12.77 0.90
C ALA A 72 6.14 14.30 0.75
N GLN A 73 5.89 14.86 -0.44
CA GLN A 73 5.97 16.30 -0.67
C GLN A 73 4.89 17.06 0.10
N THR A 74 3.68 16.52 0.19
CA THR A 74 2.60 17.12 1.00
C THR A 74 2.96 17.12 2.49
N LEU A 75 3.58 16.04 2.99
CA LEU A 75 3.98 15.92 4.39
C LEU A 75 5.14 16.88 4.73
N LYS A 76 6.22 16.91 3.92
CA LYS A 76 7.38 17.80 4.12
C LYS A 76 6.98 19.29 4.09
N ARG A 77 5.94 19.66 3.34
CA ARG A 77 5.41 21.04 3.27
C ARG A 77 4.55 21.45 4.45
N SER A 78 4.07 20.50 5.26
CA SER A 78 3.15 20.81 6.33
C SER A 78 3.86 21.49 7.50
N SER A 79 3.58 22.75 7.77
CA SER A 79 4.18 23.47 8.91
C SER A 79 3.86 22.81 10.25
N LYS A 80 2.64 22.27 10.41
CA LYS A 80 2.15 21.70 11.67
C LYS A 80 2.67 20.29 11.96
N GLY A 81 3.07 19.52 10.94
CA GLY A 81 3.57 18.15 11.11
C GLY A 81 5.04 17.95 10.75
N LYS A 82 5.74 19.03 10.34
CA LYS A 82 7.11 18.95 9.82
C LYS A 82 8.07 18.26 10.79
N HIS A 83 7.95 18.57 12.09
CA HIS A 83 8.84 18.04 13.13
C HIS A 83 8.74 16.52 13.31
N VAL A 84 7.60 15.89 12.97
CA VAL A 84 7.47 14.42 12.97
C VAL A 84 7.81 13.83 11.61
N TRP A 85 7.22 14.37 10.54
CA TRP A 85 7.28 13.72 9.24
C TRP A 85 8.61 13.93 8.54
N CYS A 86 9.30 15.06 8.71
CA CYS A 86 10.61 15.26 8.08
C CYS A 86 11.64 14.26 8.62
N PRO A 87 11.87 14.13 9.95
CA PRO A 87 12.81 13.14 10.46
C PRO A 87 12.47 11.71 10.02
N LEU A 88 11.19 11.32 10.05
CA LEU A 88 10.75 10.01 9.61
C LEU A 88 11.10 9.76 8.13
N LEU A 89 10.75 10.71 7.26
CA LEU A 89 11.01 10.60 5.81
C LEU A 89 12.50 10.61 5.50
N ASP A 90 13.29 11.41 6.22
CA ASP A 90 14.74 11.49 6.03
C ASP A 90 15.44 10.18 6.48
N ILE A 91 14.94 9.53 7.54
CA ILE A 91 15.38 8.18 7.94
C ILE A 91 15.03 7.15 6.85
N MET A 92 13.80 7.18 6.31
CA MET A 92 13.40 6.25 5.24
C MET A 92 14.21 6.46 3.97
N GLU A 93 14.50 7.72 3.63
CA GLU A 93 15.27 8.12 2.45
C GLU A 93 16.74 7.70 2.59
N SER A 94 17.38 7.96 3.73
CA SER A 94 18.77 7.55 4.00
C SER A 94 18.96 6.02 4.01
N LYS A 95 17.92 5.25 4.34
CA LYS A 95 17.94 3.79 4.28
C LYS A 95 17.55 3.22 2.90
N GLY A 96 17.26 4.06 1.91
CA GLY A 96 16.81 3.62 0.59
C GLY A 96 15.44 2.94 0.59
N GLN A 97 14.60 3.20 1.60
CA GLN A 97 13.28 2.58 1.78
C GLN A 97 12.14 3.42 1.18
N MET A 98 12.48 4.43 0.37
CA MET A 98 11.52 5.27 -0.34
C MET A 98 11.37 4.80 -1.79
N LEU A 99 10.21 4.22 -2.09
CA LEU A 99 9.84 3.85 -3.46
C LEU A 99 9.04 4.98 -4.12
N ARG A 100 9.29 5.19 -5.42
CA ARG A 100 8.56 6.19 -6.23
C ARG A 100 7.24 5.68 -6.79
N GLY A 101 7.01 4.37 -6.69
CA GLY A 101 5.86 3.68 -7.23
C GLY A 101 5.66 2.34 -6.53
N LEU A 102 4.72 1.55 -7.06
CA LEU A 102 4.44 0.21 -6.58
C LEU A 102 5.21 -0.81 -7.46
N PRO A 103 6.17 -1.56 -6.90
CA PRO A 103 6.81 -2.65 -7.64
C PRO A 103 5.80 -3.79 -7.83
N THR A 104 5.71 -4.30 -9.05
CA THR A 104 4.78 -5.38 -9.40
C THR A 104 5.51 -6.50 -10.13
N ILE A 105 5.15 -7.74 -9.80
CA ILE A 105 5.66 -8.97 -10.41
C ILE A 105 4.49 -9.87 -10.80
N CYS A 106 4.65 -10.67 -11.84
CA CYS A 106 3.68 -11.72 -12.14
C CYS A 106 3.94 -12.95 -11.28
N GLN A 107 2.97 -13.36 -10.47
CA GLN A 107 3.09 -14.54 -9.61
C GLN A 107 3.16 -15.85 -10.40
N LEU A 108 2.56 -15.90 -11.59
CA LEU A 108 2.55 -17.07 -12.47
C LEU A 108 3.79 -17.15 -13.37
N HIS A 109 4.50 -16.03 -13.55
CA HIS A 109 5.72 -15.99 -14.31
C HIS A 109 6.85 -15.40 -13.46
N PRO A 110 7.52 -16.20 -12.61
CA PRO A 110 8.56 -15.70 -11.71
C PRO A 110 9.80 -15.11 -12.42
N ARG A 111 9.97 -15.41 -13.71
CA ARG A 111 11.01 -14.79 -14.58
C ARG A 111 10.58 -13.44 -15.16
N ASP A 112 9.40 -12.94 -14.80
CA ASP A 112 8.97 -11.58 -15.11
C ASP A 112 9.74 -10.60 -14.23
N ASP A 113 10.44 -9.65 -14.84
CA ASP A 113 11.15 -8.63 -14.10
C ASP A 113 10.16 -7.72 -13.34
N ALA A 114 10.60 -7.20 -12.19
CA ALA A 114 9.80 -6.27 -11.42
C ALA A 114 9.56 -4.97 -12.21
N VAL A 115 8.29 -4.62 -12.40
CA VAL A 115 7.88 -3.38 -13.07
C VAL A 115 7.40 -2.39 -12.01
N MET A 116 7.99 -1.20 -12.00
CA MET A 116 7.63 -0.12 -11.08
C MET A 116 6.49 0.72 -11.65
N LEU A 117 5.30 0.64 -11.06
CA LEU A 117 4.14 1.42 -11.48
C LEU A 117 4.11 2.76 -10.72
N CYS A 118 4.27 3.86 -11.44
CA CYS A 118 4.37 5.20 -10.86
C CYS A 118 3.10 6.04 -11.08
N HIS A 119 2.32 5.68 -12.10
CA HIS A 119 1.06 6.34 -12.45
C HIS A 119 -0.10 5.34 -12.54
N PRO A 120 -1.34 5.78 -12.29
CA PRO A 120 -2.52 4.92 -12.42
C PRO A 120 -2.67 4.30 -13.82
N SER A 121 -2.23 5.01 -14.86
CA SER A 121 -2.23 4.51 -16.24
C SER A 121 -1.26 3.35 -16.46
N ASP A 122 -0.20 3.23 -15.65
CA ASP A 122 0.80 2.17 -15.80
C ASP A 122 0.21 0.79 -15.49
N PHE A 123 -0.78 0.72 -14.60
CA PHE A 123 -1.53 -0.51 -14.33
C PHE A 123 -2.18 -1.05 -15.60
N ARG A 124 -2.91 -0.19 -16.34
CA ARG A 124 -3.58 -0.62 -17.57
C ARG A 124 -2.61 -0.94 -18.71
N LYS A 125 -1.44 -0.31 -18.71
CA LYS A 125 -0.43 -0.49 -19.77
C LYS A 125 0.46 -1.72 -19.56
N SER A 126 0.82 -2.01 -18.32
CA SER A 126 1.86 -3.01 -18.00
C SER A 126 1.31 -4.21 -17.23
N ARG A 127 0.17 -4.04 -16.56
CA ARG A 127 -0.49 -5.05 -15.71
C ARG A 127 -2.03 -5.06 -15.92
N PRO A 128 -2.52 -5.16 -17.18
CA PRO A 128 -3.94 -4.94 -17.51
C PRO A 128 -4.89 -5.92 -16.77
N ASN A 129 -4.46 -7.16 -16.55
CA ASN A 129 -5.24 -8.18 -15.85
C ASN A 129 -4.69 -8.51 -14.45
N GLY A 130 -3.70 -7.74 -13.97
CA GLY A 130 -3.07 -7.90 -12.65
C GLY A 130 -1.71 -8.62 -12.68
N GLY A 131 -1.40 -9.37 -13.73
CA GLY A 131 -0.10 -9.99 -13.98
C GLY A 131 0.62 -9.38 -15.18
N CYS A 132 1.48 -10.15 -15.84
CA CYS A 132 2.18 -9.71 -17.05
C CYS A 132 1.37 -9.97 -18.32
N ASP A 133 1.74 -9.33 -19.43
CA ASP A 133 1.06 -9.46 -20.73
C ASP A 133 1.24 -10.82 -21.44
N ARG A 134 1.82 -11.82 -20.76
CA ARG A 134 1.97 -13.18 -21.28
C ARG A 134 0.70 -14.02 -21.06
N PRO A 135 0.41 -15.00 -21.93
CA PRO A 135 -0.69 -15.93 -21.74
C PRO A 135 -0.66 -16.59 -20.36
N CYS A 136 -1.80 -16.61 -19.68
CA CYS A 136 -1.90 -17.16 -18.34
C CYS A 136 -1.78 -18.69 -18.35
N SER A 137 -0.88 -19.24 -17.54
CA SER A 137 -0.68 -20.70 -17.42
C SER A 137 -1.60 -21.36 -16.40
N PHE A 138 -2.54 -20.61 -15.81
CA PHE A 138 -3.47 -21.13 -14.81
C PHE A 138 -4.47 -22.10 -15.44
N ARG A 139 -4.63 -23.28 -14.81
CA ARG A 139 -5.65 -24.26 -15.19
C ARG A 139 -6.89 -24.07 -14.33
N MET A 140 -8.03 -23.88 -15.00
CA MET A 140 -9.33 -23.75 -14.36
C MET A 140 -9.85 -25.13 -13.93
N GLU A 141 -10.84 -25.15 -13.03
CA GLU A 141 -11.49 -26.39 -12.58
C GLU A 141 -12.12 -27.19 -13.72
N CYS A 142 -12.53 -26.52 -14.80
CA CYS A 142 -13.04 -27.15 -16.01
C CYS A 142 -11.97 -27.80 -16.90
N GLY A 143 -10.69 -27.79 -16.48
CA GLY A 143 -9.57 -28.42 -17.17
C GLY A 143 -8.92 -27.60 -18.29
N HIS A 144 -9.54 -26.51 -18.72
CA HIS A 144 -8.99 -25.61 -19.73
C HIS A 144 -7.98 -24.61 -19.13
N VAL A 145 -7.06 -24.14 -19.98
CA VAL A 145 -6.12 -23.06 -19.64
C VAL A 145 -6.87 -21.73 -19.73
N CYS A 146 -6.56 -20.81 -18.81
CA CYS A 146 -7.11 -19.46 -18.82
C CYS A 146 -6.89 -18.77 -20.19
N PRO A 147 -7.92 -18.24 -20.85
CA PRO A 147 -7.79 -17.60 -22.16
C PRO A 147 -7.21 -16.17 -22.09
N LEU A 148 -7.01 -15.62 -20.89
CA LEU A 148 -6.52 -14.26 -20.69
C LEU A 148 -5.00 -14.22 -20.55
N ALA A 149 -4.41 -13.04 -20.79
CA ALA A 149 -3.08 -12.74 -20.26
C ALA A 149 -3.14 -12.62 -18.72
N CYS A 150 -2.02 -12.87 -18.04
CA CYS A 150 -1.95 -12.84 -16.58
C CYS A 150 -2.37 -11.49 -15.97
#